data_AF-A0A8T1IUZ1-F1
#
_entry.id   AF-A0A8T1IUZ1-F1
#
_cell.length_a   1.000
_cell.length_b   1.000
_cell.length_c   1.000
_cell.angle_alpha   90.00
_cell.angle_beta   90.00
_cell.angle_gamma   90.00
#
_symmetry.space_group_name_H-M   'P 1'
#
loop_
_entity.id
_entity.type
_entity.pdbx_description
1 polymer ?
#
loop_
_entity_poly.entity_id
_entity_poly.type
_entity_poly.pdbx_seq_one_letter_code
_entity_poly.pdbx_strand_id
1 'polypeptide(L)'
;MIDMDWPINVGNWLWVSASCFFTNYRRMASPSTFPQRWDQRGQFIRKYIPALRNMPDKYVFEPWKAPMKVQRDADCLIGKDYPFPIVDSKLAMSRCIAGMSKSFSDSDTDSTTSSATSTRTQTEDTESDGSSSWSGDDMCYNYRVPATVGSSIA
;
A
#
# COMPACT_ATOMS: atom_id res chain seq x y z
N MET A 1 19.16 -1.66 2.02
CA MET A 1 18.63 -2.25 3.26
C MET A 1 19.78 -2.94 3.97
N ILE A 2 19.92 -2.76 5.29
CA ILE A 2 20.96 -3.47 6.06
C ILE A 2 20.61 -4.96 6.25
N ASP A 3 19.32 -5.26 6.13
CA ASP A 3 18.62 -6.55 6.20
C ASP A 3 18.25 -7.10 4.81
N MET A 4 18.94 -6.67 3.75
CA MET A 4 18.57 -7.01 2.37
C MET A 4 18.75 -8.51 2.09
N ASP A 5 17.66 -9.26 2.25
CA ASP A 5 17.52 -10.62 1.75
C ASP A 5 16.73 -10.63 0.42
N TRP A 6 17.31 -11.23 -0.62
CA TRP A 6 16.78 -11.20 -1.98
C TRP A 6 15.37 -11.80 -2.10
N PRO A 7 15.12 -13.08 -1.75
CA PRO A 7 13.81 -13.69 -1.82
C PRO A 7 12.74 -12.92 -1.03
N ILE A 8 13.07 -12.44 0.17
CA ILE A 8 12.12 -11.72 1.03
C ILE A 8 11.76 -10.37 0.41
N ASN A 9 12.75 -9.61 -0.07
CA ASN A 9 12.48 -8.33 -0.71
C ASN A 9 11.62 -8.50 -1.97
N VAL A 10 11.95 -9.47 -2.83
CA VAL A 10 11.16 -9.77 -4.04
C VAL A 10 9.72 -10.16 -3.69
N GLY A 11 9.53 -11.05 -2.73
CA GLY A 11 8.22 -11.48 -2.26
C GLY A 11 7.39 -10.30 -1.74
N ASN A 12 7.99 -9.43 -0.92
CA ASN A 12 7.34 -8.25 -0.38
C ASN A 12 6.94 -7.24 -1.47
N TRP A 13 7.79 -7.03 -2.48
CA TRP A 13 7.46 -6.14 -3.61
C TRP A 13 6.28 -6.67 -4.43
N LEU A 14 6.27 -7.97 -4.76
CA LEU A 14 5.17 -8.62 -5.48
C LEU A 14 3.85 -8.59 -4.69
N TRP A 15 3.95 -8.69 -3.37
CA TRP A 15 2.80 -8.63 -2.47
C TRP A 15 2.21 -7.22 -2.40
N VAL A 16 3.04 -6.19 -2.16
CA VAL A 16 2.58 -4.80 -2.05
C VAL A 16 2.05 -4.24 -3.38
N SER A 17 2.58 -4.70 -4.52
CA SER A 17 2.08 -4.32 -5.85
C SER A 17 0.78 -5.04 -6.26
N ALA A 18 0.27 -5.95 -5.43
CA ALA A 18 -0.85 -6.83 -5.75
C ALA A 18 -0.63 -7.66 -7.03
N SER A 19 0.63 -8.02 -7.32
CA SER A 19 0.99 -8.85 -8.49
C SER A 19 0.93 -10.34 -8.17
N CYS A 20 1.24 -10.73 -6.93
CA CYS A 20 1.16 -12.10 -6.45
C CYS A 20 0.72 -12.13 -4.97
N PHE A 21 0.12 -13.24 -4.52
CA PHE A 21 -0.38 -13.50 -3.15
C PHE A 21 -1.52 -12.61 -2.63
N PHE A 22 -1.67 -11.39 -3.14
CA PHE A 22 -2.71 -10.44 -2.74
C PHE A 22 -3.36 -9.79 -3.95
N THR A 23 -4.68 -9.71 -3.95
CA THR A 23 -5.48 -9.24 -5.09
C THR A 23 -6.34 -8.01 -4.76
N ASN A 24 -6.39 -7.56 -3.50
CA ASN A 24 -7.23 -6.43 -3.10
C ASN A 24 -6.52 -5.08 -3.32
N TYR A 25 -6.30 -4.74 -4.60
CA TYR A 25 -5.63 -3.50 -5.03
C TYR A 25 -6.45 -2.22 -4.79
N ARG A 26 -7.73 -2.33 -4.40
CA ARG A 26 -8.62 -1.17 -4.19
C ARG A 26 -8.33 -0.45 -2.86
N ARG A 27 -7.62 -1.11 -1.93
CA ARG A 27 -7.33 -0.58 -0.60
C ARG A 27 -5.97 0.12 -0.56
N MET A 28 -5.89 1.32 -1.15
CA MET A 28 -4.69 2.15 -1.11
C MET A 28 -4.69 3.11 0.09
N ALA A 29 -3.55 3.18 0.78
CA ALA A 29 -3.32 4.15 1.85
C ALA A 29 -2.94 5.52 1.27
N SER A 30 -3.47 6.61 1.82
CA SER A 30 -3.06 7.94 1.39
C SER A 30 -1.76 8.38 2.07
N PRO A 31 -0.84 9.03 1.35
CA PRO A 31 0.47 9.40 1.88
C PRO A 31 0.40 10.44 3.00
N SER A 32 -0.68 11.23 3.09
CA SER A 32 -0.89 12.21 4.16
C SER A 32 -1.64 11.64 5.36
N THR A 33 -2.69 10.83 5.16
CA THR A 33 -3.53 10.34 6.27
C THR A 33 -2.96 9.12 6.97
N PHE A 34 -2.23 8.27 6.25
CA PHE A 34 -1.61 7.08 6.83
C PHE A 34 -0.63 7.43 7.96
N PRO A 35 0.39 8.28 7.75
CA PRO A 35 1.32 8.62 8.83
C PRO A 35 0.64 9.39 9.96
N GLN A 36 -0.38 10.22 9.67
CA GLN A 36 -1.14 10.95 10.68
C GLN A 36 -1.84 10.03 11.69
N ARG A 37 -2.23 8.81 11.27
CA ARG A 37 -2.83 7.81 12.15
C ARG A 37 -1.85 7.27 13.18
N TRP A 38 -0.57 7.17 12.83
CA TRP A 38 0.48 6.62 13.69
C TRP A 38 1.20 7.69 14.51
N ASP A 39 1.37 8.87 13.93
CA ASP A 39 2.03 10.01 14.56
C ASP A 39 1.17 11.25 14.34
N GLN A 40 0.49 11.73 15.38
CA GLN A 40 -0.38 12.91 15.28
C GLN A 40 0.41 14.23 15.27
N ARG A 41 1.64 14.23 15.81
CA ARG A 41 2.49 15.43 15.96
C ARG A 41 3.56 15.54 14.86
N GLY A 42 3.71 14.51 14.03
CA GLY A 42 4.69 14.46 12.96
C GLY A 42 6.14 14.48 13.46
N GLN A 43 6.41 13.98 14.68
CA GLN A 43 7.77 13.89 15.22
C GLN A 43 8.71 13.10 14.31
N PHE A 44 8.20 12.05 13.66
CA PHE A 44 8.99 11.27 12.70
C PHE A 44 9.42 12.15 11.50
N ILE A 45 8.48 12.90 10.93
CA ILE A 45 8.75 13.79 9.79
C ILE A 45 9.76 14.86 10.19
N ARG A 46 9.61 15.49 11.36
CA ARG A 46 10.53 16.52 11.86
C ARG A 46 11.95 15.99 12.08
N LYS A 47 12.09 14.72 12.45
CA LYS A 47 13.40 14.06 12.66
C LYS A 47 14.14 13.82 11.35
N TYR A 48 13.45 13.32 10.32
CA TYR A 48 14.09 12.93 9.06
C TYR A 48 14.09 14.04 8.00
N ILE A 49 13.17 15.00 8.09
CA ILE A 49 13.06 16.14 7.17
C ILE A 49 13.24 17.43 7.98
N PRO A 50 14.49 17.91 8.15
CA PRO A 50 14.78 19.07 9.00
C PRO A 50 14.15 20.37 8.47
N ALA A 51 13.87 20.47 7.18
CA ALA A 51 13.16 21.61 6.58
C ALA A 51 11.74 21.79 7.17
N LEU A 52 11.08 20.71 7.60
CA LEU A 52 9.71 20.77 8.16
C LEU A 52 9.68 20.85 9.69
N ARG A 53 10.85 21.02 10.35
CA ARG A 53 10.96 20.97 11.82
C ARG A 53 10.11 22.00 12.56
N ASN A 54 9.88 23.17 11.95
CA ASN A 54 9.16 24.31 12.55
C ASN A 54 7.72 24.41 12.04
N MET A 55 7.31 23.57 11.08
CA MET A 55 5.94 23.57 10.54
C MET A 55 4.96 23.18 11.66
N PRO A 56 3.81 23.84 11.84
CA PRO A 56 2.84 23.42 12.86
C PRO A 56 2.21 22.05 12.52
N ASP A 57 1.77 21.32 13.55
CA ASP A 57 1.24 19.94 13.45
C ASP A 57 0.12 19.79 12.41
N LYS A 58 -0.69 20.84 12.24
CA LYS A 58 -1.80 20.86 11.26
C LYS A 58 -1.32 20.72 9.80
N TYR A 59 -0.13 21.21 9.48
CA TYR A 59 0.39 21.27 8.11
C TYR A 59 1.61 20.37 7.87
N VAL A 60 2.09 19.66 8.89
CA VAL A 60 3.30 18.82 8.75
C VAL A 60 3.14 17.69 7.71
N PHE A 61 1.93 17.14 7.56
CA PHE A 61 1.62 16.09 6.57
C PHE A 61 1.28 16.64 5.19
N GLU A 62 0.86 17.91 5.11
CA GLU A 62 0.42 18.55 3.87
C GLU A 62 0.91 20.02 3.83
N PRO A 63 2.24 20.24 3.76
CA PRO A 63 2.80 21.58 3.93
C PRO A 63 2.45 22.52 2.79
N TRP A 64 2.10 22.00 1.61
CA TRP A 64 1.58 22.80 0.48
C TRP A 64 0.20 23.42 0.74
N LYS A 65 -0.54 22.97 1.75
CA LYS A 65 -1.80 23.59 2.16
C LYS A 65 -1.60 24.69 3.21
N ALA A 66 -0.38 24.89 3.71
CA ALA A 66 -0.08 25.94 4.67
C ALA A 66 -0.18 27.32 3.99
N PRO A 67 -0.82 28.32 4.63
CA PRO A 67 -0.82 29.69 4.11
C PRO A 67 0.60 30.28 4.13
N MET A 68 0.88 31.24 3.24
CA MET A 68 2.21 31.84 3.10
C MET A 68 2.76 32.43 4.40
N LYS A 69 1.90 32.93 5.29
CA LYS A 69 2.31 33.41 6.61
C LYS A 69 2.93 32.30 7.45
N VAL A 70 2.26 31.15 7.53
CA VAL A 70 2.74 29.98 8.30
C VAL A 70 4.01 29.40 7.68
N GLN A 71 4.12 29.38 6.35
CA GLN A 71 5.34 28.93 5.67
C GLN A 71 6.55 29.80 6.01
N ARG A 72 6.36 31.13 6.10
CA ARG A 72 7.40 32.08 6.52
C ARG A 72 7.74 31.92 8.00
N ASP A 73 6.72 31.82 8.86
CA ASP A 73 6.92 31.64 10.32
C ASP A 73 7.64 30.31 10.63
N ALA A 74 7.48 29.30 9.77
CA ALA A 74 8.14 28.00 9.87
C ALA A 74 9.48 27.91 9.14
N ASP A 75 9.98 29.01 8.53
CA ASP A 75 11.20 29.03 7.70
C ASP A 75 11.24 27.93 6.61
N CYS A 76 10.08 27.60 6.02
CA CYS A 76 9.96 26.55 5.02
C CYS A 76 9.03 27.00 3.88
N LEU A 77 9.61 27.51 2.80
CA LEU A 77 8.88 27.91 1.61
C LEU A 77 8.70 26.73 0.66
N ILE A 78 7.44 26.43 0.34
CA ILE A 78 7.12 25.36 -0.61
C ILE A 78 7.49 25.80 -2.03
N GLY A 79 8.24 24.94 -2.74
CA GLY A 79 8.86 25.20 -4.03
C GLY A 79 10.33 25.63 -3.96
N LYS A 80 10.83 26.02 -2.79
CA LYS A 80 12.25 26.38 -2.59
C LYS A 80 12.92 25.45 -1.58
N ASP A 81 12.43 25.43 -0.35
CA ASP A 81 13.03 24.67 0.76
C ASP A 81 12.44 23.25 0.84
N TYR A 82 11.20 23.10 0.39
CA TYR A 82 10.53 21.80 0.27
C TYR A 82 9.68 21.76 -1.02
N PRO A 83 9.72 20.69 -1.84
CA PRO A 83 9.05 20.69 -3.13
C PRO A 83 7.51 20.62 -3.03
N PHE A 84 6.85 21.03 -4.12
CA PHE A 84 5.42 20.73 -4.29
C PHE A 84 5.19 19.23 -4.51
N PRO A 85 3.99 18.71 -4.16
CA PRO A 85 3.62 17.34 -4.51
C PRO A 85 3.78 17.09 -6.01
N ILE A 86 4.53 16.03 -6.36
CA ILE A 86 4.80 15.66 -7.75
C ILE A 86 3.50 15.20 -8.46
N VAL A 87 2.60 14.58 -7.70
CA VAL A 87 1.32 14.06 -8.20
C VAL A 87 0.19 14.46 -7.26
N ASP A 88 -0.99 14.74 -7.82
CA ASP A 88 -2.22 14.77 -7.02
C ASP A 88 -2.56 13.33 -6.62
N SER A 89 -2.58 13.07 -5.30
CA SER A 89 -2.80 11.74 -4.74
C SER A 89 -4.13 11.14 -5.19
N LYS A 90 -5.21 11.93 -5.27
CA LYS A 90 -6.54 11.40 -5.63
C LYS A 90 -6.59 10.94 -7.09
N LEU A 91 -6.07 11.77 -7.99
CA LEU A 91 -6.02 11.49 -9.42
C LEU A 91 -5.02 10.38 -9.76
N ALA A 92 -3.88 10.32 -9.06
CA ALA A 92 -2.93 9.22 -9.21
C ALA A 92 -3.56 7.88 -8.78
N MET A 93 -4.21 7.84 -7.61
CA MET A 93 -4.90 6.65 -7.12
C MET A 93 -5.98 6.18 -8.09
N SER A 94 -6.84 7.08 -8.58
CA SER A 94 -7.92 6.69 -9.51
C SER A 94 -7.38 6.11 -10.80
N ARG A 95 -6.30 6.69 -11.37
CA ARG A 95 -5.60 6.15 -12.54
C ARG A 95 -5.02 4.77 -12.26
N CYS A 96 -4.36 4.57 -11.12
CA CYS A 96 -3.79 3.28 -10.75
C CYS A 96 -4.86 2.21 -10.55
N ILE A 97 -5.99 2.51 -9.88
CA ILE A 97 -7.11 1.57 -9.72
C ILE A 97 -7.70 1.19 -11.07
N ALA A 98 -7.90 2.17 -11.96
CA ALA A 98 -8.45 1.93 -13.29
C ALA A 98 -7.52 1.05 -14.13
N GLY A 99 -6.21 1.34 -14.12
CA GLY A 99 -5.20 0.54 -14.81
C GLY A 99 -5.15 -0.90 -14.28
N MET A 100 -5.12 -1.06 -12.96
CA MET A 100 -5.10 -2.38 -12.33
C MET A 100 -6.39 -3.16 -12.64
N SER A 101 -7.55 -2.51 -12.57
CA SER A 101 -8.83 -3.14 -12.92
C SER A 101 -8.86 -3.65 -14.36
N LYS A 102 -8.23 -2.94 -15.29
CA LYS A 102 -8.09 -3.37 -16.68
C LYS A 102 -7.16 -4.58 -16.80
N SER A 103 -5.99 -4.53 -16.15
CA SER A 103 -5.03 -5.64 -16.20
C SER A 103 -5.61 -6.93 -15.64
N PHE A 104 -6.38 -6.86 -14.56
CA PHE A 104 -7.05 -8.02 -13.97
C PHE A 104 -8.19 -8.56 -14.85
N SER A 105 -8.94 -7.69 -15.55
CA SER A 105 -9.96 -8.18 -16.50
C SER A 105 -9.35 -8.84 -17.72
N ASP A 106 -8.20 -8.35 -18.19
CA ASP A 106 -7.50 -8.94 -19.34
C ASP A 106 -6.96 -10.35 -18.99
N SER A 107 -6.47 -10.56 -17.76
CA SER A 107 -5.97 -11.87 -17.32
C SER A 107 -7.05 -12.96 -17.22
N ASP A 108 -8.30 -12.60 -16.93
CA ASP A 108 -9.43 -13.56 -16.88
C ASP A 108 -9.80 -14.10 -18.28
N THR A 109 -9.46 -13.35 -19.33
CA THR A 109 -9.77 -13.76 -20.72
C THR A 109 -8.75 -14.74 -21.29
N ASP A 110 -7.50 -14.71 -20.79
CA ASP A 110 -6.38 -15.49 -21.32
C ASP A 110 -6.32 -16.92 -20.73
N SER A 111 -6.99 -17.17 -19.60
CA SER A 111 -7.14 -18.52 -19.02
C SER A 111 -8.07 -19.44 -19.83
N THR A 112 -8.79 -18.92 -20.84
CA THR A 112 -9.64 -19.75 -21.72
C THR A 112 -8.92 -20.22 -22.98
N THR A 113 -7.78 -19.63 -23.36
CA THR A 113 -7.09 -19.92 -24.64
C THR A 113 -5.79 -20.73 -24.49
N SER A 114 -5.29 -20.93 -23.27
CA SER A 114 -4.06 -21.69 -22.99
C SER A 114 -4.28 -23.20 -22.78
N SER A 115 -5.28 -23.79 -23.47
CA SER A 115 -5.37 -25.23 -23.72
C SER A 115 -4.67 -25.58 -25.05
N ALA A 116 -3.38 -25.31 -25.18
CA ALA A 116 -2.59 -25.75 -26.34
C ALA A 116 -1.22 -26.26 -25.90
N THR A 117 -1.19 -27.56 -25.62
CA THR A 117 -0.09 -28.53 -25.76
C THR A 117 1.33 -28.06 -25.40
N SER A 118 1.78 -28.42 -24.20
CA SER A 118 3.19 -28.70 -23.93
C SER A 118 3.31 -30.13 -23.41
N THR A 119 3.59 -31.06 -24.32
CA THR A 119 4.01 -32.43 -23.98
C THR A 119 5.38 -32.35 -23.31
N ARG A 120 5.40 -32.37 -21.97
CA ARG A 120 6.60 -32.63 -21.17
C ARG A 120 6.47 -34.05 -20.61
N THR A 121 7.33 -34.93 -21.10
CA THR A 121 7.50 -36.30 -20.63
C THR A 121 7.70 -36.32 -19.11
N GLN A 122 6.80 -37.03 -18.40
CA GLN A 122 6.93 -37.35 -16.99
C GLN A 122 7.94 -38.49 -16.83
N THR A 123 8.97 -38.28 -16.01
CA THR A 123 9.68 -39.37 -15.34
C THR A 123 9.15 -39.42 -13.91
N GLU A 124 8.63 -40.59 -13.54
CA GLU A 124 8.06 -40.92 -12.24
C GLU A 124 9.13 -40.83 -11.16
N ASP A 125 8.83 -40.12 -10.07
CA ASP A 125 9.39 -40.41 -8.75
C ASP A 125 8.27 -40.23 -7.73
N THR A 126 8.01 -41.32 -7.01
CA THR A 126 6.92 -41.52 -6.07
C THR A 126 7.39 -41.08 -4.68
N GLU A 127 6.72 -40.13 -4.02
CA GLU A 127 6.83 -39.97 -2.58
C GLU A 127 5.53 -39.43 -1.97
N SER A 128 5.18 -40.03 -0.83
CA SER A 128 3.86 -40.21 -0.25
C SER A 128 3.29 -39.02 0.52
N ASP A 129 1.97 -38.93 0.49
CA ASP A 129 1.09 -37.94 1.12
C ASP A 129 1.35 -37.62 2.59
N GLY A 130 1.41 -36.32 2.88
CA GLY A 130 1.16 -35.71 4.18
C GLY A 130 0.31 -34.45 4.01
N SER A 131 -1.00 -34.64 3.84
CA SER A 131 -1.98 -33.54 3.71
C SER A 131 -2.00 -32.69 4.98
N SER A 132 -1.44 -31.48 4.93
CA SER A 132 -1.82 -30.40 5.83
C SER A 132 -2.66 -29.40 5.05
N SER A 133 -3.97 -29.42 5.28
CA SER A 133 -4.92 -28.42 4.79
C SER A 133 -4.58 -27.06 5.40
N TRP A 134 -3.75 -26.26 4.72
CA TRP A 134 -3.52 -24.87 5.07
C TRP A 134 -4.78 -24.06 4.74
N SER A 135 -5.66 -23.93 5.71
CA SER A 135 -6.80 -23.00 5.64
C SER A 135 -6.26 -21.56 5.69
N GLY A 136 -6.66 -20.74 4.72
CA GLY A 136 -6.25 -19.33 4.59
C GLY A 136 -6.69 -18.39 5.74
N ASP A 137 -7.19 -18.94 6.84
CA ASP A 137 -7.58 -18.22 8.05
C ASP A 137 -6.39 -17.87 8.97
N ASP A 138 -5.21 -18.44 8.71
CA ASP A 138 -3.96 -18.23 9.49
C ASP A 138 -3.14 -16.99 9.05
N MET A 139 -3.70 -16.11 8.24
CA MET A 139 -3.07 -14.82 7.94
C MET A 139 -3.25 -13.86 9.14
N CYS A 140 -2.13 -13.41 9.71
CA CYS A 140 -2.00 -12.45 10.84
C CYS A 140 -2.69 -11.07 10.67
N TYR A 141 -3.61 -10.90 9.72
CA TYR A 141 -4.33 -9.66 9.45
C TYR A 141 -5.86 -9.84 9.38
N ASN A 142 -6.43 -10.78 10.15
CA ASN A 142 -7.85 -10.73 10.50
C ASN A 142 -8.12 -9.55 11.46
N TYR A 143 -8.23 -8.35 10.89
CA TYR A 143 -8.77 -7.18 11.59
C TYR A 143 -10.24 -7.46 11.92
N ARG A 144 -10.51 -7.98 13.12
CA ARG A 144 -11.87 -7.99 13.71
C ARG A 144 -12.37 -6.56 13.78
N VAL A 145 -13.34 -6.22 12.93
CA VAL A 145 -14.19 -5.05 13.12
C VAL A 145 -15.00 -5.32 14.40
N PRO A 146 -14.95 -4.46 15.44
CA PRO A 146 -15.79 -4.66 16.61
C PRO A 146 -17.26 -4.59 16.18
N ALA A 147 -18.04 -5.62 16.52
CA ALA A 147 -19.46 -5.69 16.24
C ALA A 147 -20.16 -4.47 16.87
N THR A 148 -20.85 -3.70 16.03
CA THR A 148 -21.80 -2.68 16.47
C THR A 148 -22.83 -3.34 17.38
N VAL A 149 -22.84 -2.96 18.66
CA VAL A 149 -23.89 -3.30 19.61
C VAL A 149 -25.20 -2.74 19.06
N GLY A 150 -26.15 -3.63 18.76
CA GLY A 150 -27.48 -3.25 18.31
C GLY A 150 -28.17 -2.38 19.35
N SER A 151 -28.47 -1.13 18.98
CA SER A 151 -29.38 -0.29 19.74
C SER A 151 -30.78 -0.53 19.21
N SER A 152 -31.56 -1.33 19.93
CA SER A 152 -33.01 -1.38 19.81
C SER A 152 -33.58 -0.03 20.25
N ILE A 153 -34.36 0.62 19.39
CA ILE A 153 -35.24 1.73 19.74
C ILE A 153 -36.49 1.68 18.87
N ALA A 154 -37.62 1.90 19.55
CA ALA A 154 -39.03 1.94 19.13
C ALA A 154 -39.73 0.59 18.96
#